data_AF-A0A7J4JC78-F1
#
_entry.id   AF-A0A7J4JC78-F1
#
_cell.length_a   1.000
_cell.length_b   1.000
_cell.length_c   1.000
_cell.angle_alpha   90.00
_cell.angle_beta   90.00
_cell.angle_gamma   90.00
#
_symmetry.space_group_name_H-M   'P 1'
#
loop_
_entity.id
_entity.type
_entity.pdbx_description
1 polymer ?
#
loop_
_entity_poly.entity_id
_entity_poly.type
_entity_poly.pdbx_seq_one_letter_code
_entity_poly.pdbx_strand_id
1 'polypeptide(L)'
;MDISSIIQKLELVATINTTNIIFIGAYIIFINSLLEEFFWRGFIFKKMKENIGNKAYIITGLAFSLHHMMFYYNWFTLPFFLIVTVGLSAYAILMNFIFDRYKDLYSCWLVHALADTAQIGIAIIILGLI
;
A
#
# COMPACT_ATOMS: atom_id res chain seq x y z
N MET A 1 17.10 -3.15 -9.94
CA MET A 1 15.67 -3.00 -10.24
C MET A 1 15.55 -3.04 -11.74
N ASP A 2 14.78 -3.97 -12.30
CA ASP A 2 14.58 -4.08 -13.75
C ASP A 2 13.27 -3.38 -14.11
N ILE A 3 13.39 -2.13 -14.56
CA ILE A 3 12.24 -1.28 -14.89
C ILE A 3 11.43 -1.87 -16.04
N SER A 4 12.08 -2.47 -17.03
CA SER A 4 11.42 -3.08 -18.19
C SER A 4 10.51 -4.23 -17.77
N SER A 5 10.95 -5.06 -16.81
CA SER A 5 10.13 -6.14 -16.24
C SER A 5 8.90 -5.60 -15.50
N ILE A 6 9.02 -4.47 -14.81
CA ILE A 6 7.89 -3.84 -14.09
C ILE A 6 6.87 -3.30 -15.09
N ILE A 7 7.31 -2.59 -16.13
CA ILE A 7 6.44 -2.07 -17.19
C ILE A 7 5.66 -3.21 -17.86
N GLN A 8 6.35 -4.29 -18.25
CA GLN A 8 5.71 -5.44 -18.88
C GLN A 8 4.62 -6.07 -17.99
N LYS A 9 4.86 -6.16 -16.67
CA LYS A 9 3.87 -6.69 -15.73
C LYS A 9 2.67 -5.78 -15.56
N LEU A 10 2.89 -4.46 -15.55
CA LEU A 10 1.80 -3.49 -15.48
C LEU A 10 0.92 -3.57 -16.73
N GLU A 11 1.54 -3.65 -17.92
CA GLU A 11 0.83 -3.81 -19.20
C GLU A 11 0.03 -5.11 -19.31
N LEU A 12 0.49 -6.19 -18.65
CA LEU A 12 -0.25 -7.46 -18.58
C LEU A 12 -1.51 -7.39 -17.71
N VAL A 13 -1.51 -6.54 -16.67
CA VAL A 13 -2.64 -6.40 -15.73
C VAL A 13 -3.67 -5.40 -16.26
N ALA A 14 -3.20 -4.31 -16.86
CA ALA A 14 -4.06 -3.30 -17.46
C ALA A 14 -3.33 -2.60 -18.60
N THR A 15 -4.06 -2.27 -19.67
CA THR A 15 -3.56 -1.30 -20.64
C THR A 15 -3.52 0.06 -19.96
N ILE A 16 -2.33 0.64 -19.70
CA ILE A 16 -2.19 1.93 -19.05
C ILE A 16 -1.79 2.98 -20.10
N ASN A 17 -2.49 4.11 -20.13
CA ASN A 17 -2.20 5.26 -20.98
C ASN A 17 -2.52 6.57 -20.24
N THR A 18 -2.20 7.71 -20.84
CA THR A 18 -2.37 9.03 -20.22
C THR A 18 -3.82 9.32 -19.81
N THR A 19 -4.80 8.76 -20.50
CA THR A 19 -6.22 9.03 -20.21
C THR A 19 -6.71 8.19 -19.04
N ASN A 20 -6.37 6.89 -19.01
CA ASN A 20 -6.89 6.00 -17.97
C ASN A 20 -6.07 6.02 -16.68
N ILE A 21 -4.79 6.41 -16.71
CA ILE A 21 -3.96 6.48 -15.50
C ILE A 21 -4.50 7.49 -14.49
N ILE A 22 -5.18 8.55 -14.95
CA ILE A 22 -5.84 9.53 -14.08
C ILE A 22 -6.99 8.86 -13.31
N PHE A 23 -7.83 8.07 -13.99
CA PHE A 23 -8.95 7.38 -13.36
C PHE A 23 -8.49 6.23 -12.45
N ILE A 24 -7.53 5.42 -12.91
CA ILE A 24 -6.93 4.35 -12.11
C ILE A 24 -6.25 4.94 -10.88
N GLY A 25 -5.45 5.99 -11.04
CA GLY A 25 -4.77 6.68 -9.97
C GLY A 25 -5.75 7.28 -8.96
N ALA A 26 -6.79 7.98 -9.42
CA ALA A 26 -7.82 8.54 -8.54
C ALA A 26 -8.57 7.43 -7.76
N TYR A 27 -8.89 6.32 -8.41
CA TYR A 27 -9.49 5.18 -7.72
C TYR A 27 -8.56 4.62 -6.65
N ILE A 28 -7.29 4.38 -6.96
CA ILE A 28 -6.31 3.84 -6.01
C ILE A 28 -6.15 4.80 -4.82
N ILE A 29 -5.89 6.07 -5.10
CA ILE A 29 -5.57 7.11 -4.11
C ILE A 29 -6.74 7.40 -3.18
N PHE A 30 -7.98 7.46 -3.68
CA PHE A 30 -9.12 7.90 -2.87
C PHE A 30 -10.01 6.75 -2.41
N ILE A 31 -10.34 5.82 -3.30
CA ILE A 31 -11.36 4.80 -3.05
C ILE A 31 -10.71 3.55 -2.46
N ASN A 32 -9.71 3.01 -3.14
CA ASN A 32 -9.02 1.79 -2.70
C ASN A 32 -8.33 2.01 -1.36
N SER A 33 -7.54 3.08 -1.21
CA SER A 33 -6.87 3.41 0.06
C SER A 33 -7.84 3.53 1.23
N LEU A 34 -9.03 4.13 1.03
CA LEU A 34 -10.06 4.25 2.06
C LEU A 34 -10.63 2.89 2.45
N LEU A 35 -10.93 2.04 1.47
CA LEU A 35 -11.42 0.68 1.70
C LEU A 35 -10.38 -0.17 2.41
N GLU A 36 -9.11 -0.02 2.06
CA GLU A 36 -7.99 -0.69 2.72
C GLU A 36 -7.85 -0.24 4.17
N GLU A 37 -7.89 1.06 4.46
CA GLU A 37 -7.84 1.55 5.84
C GLU A 37 -9.05 1.06 6.65
N PHE A 38 -10.24 1.09 6.06
CA PHE A 38 -11.45 0.56 6.70
C PHE A 38 -11.28 -0.93 7.05
N PHE A 39 -10.79 -1.73 6.11
CA PHE A 39 -10.62 -3.17 6.31
C PHE A 39 -9.49 -3.49 7.29
N TRP A 40 -8.29 -2.97 7.07
CA TRP A 40 -7.12 -3.32 7.87
C TRP A 40 -7.15 -2.69 9.25
N ARG A 41 -7.53 -1.41 9.36
CA ARG A 41 -7.48 -0.67 10.64
C ARG A 41 -8.82 -0.73 11.34
N GLY A 42 -9.87 -0.31 10.63
CA GLY A 42 -11.23 -0.24 11.15
C GLY A 42 -11.81 -1.59 11.56
N PHE A 43 -11.47 -2.66 10.84
CA PHE A 43 -11.98 -4.01 11.10
C PHE A 43 -10.92 -4.96 11.70
N ILE A 44 -9.90 -5.37 10.95
CA ILE A 44 -8.95 -6.43 11.38
C ILE A 44 -8.16 -5.99 12.62
N PHE A 45 -7.45 -4.88 12.55
CA PHE A 45 -6.60 -4.40 13.66
C PHE A 45 -7.44 -4.13 14.90
N LYS A 46 -8.56 -3.42 14.76
CA LYS A 46 -9.48 -3.16 15.87
C LYS A 46 -9.90 -4.46 16.56
N LYS A 47 -10.39 -5.45 15.79
CA LYS A 47 -10.84 -6.73 16.35
C LYS A 47 -9.71 -7.54 16.99
N MET A 48 -8.54 -7.55 16.38
CA MET A 48 -7.36 -8.23 16.91
C MET A 48 -6.85 -7.55 18.19
N LYS A 49 -6.85 -6.22 18.23
CA LYS A 49 -6.43 -5.44 19.40
C LYS A 49 -7.31 -5.71 20.61
N GLU A 50 -8.62 -5.88 20.42
CA GLU A 50 -9.57 -6.29 21.46
C GLU A 50 -9.26 -7.70 22.01
N ASN A 51 -8.84 -8.64 21.15
CA ASN A 51 -8.63 -10.03 21.53
C ASN A 51 -7.23 -10.33 22.10
N ILE A 52 -6.17 -9.73 21.53
CA ILE A 52 -4.77 -10.07 21.83
C ILE A 52 -3.90 -8.85 22.20
N GLY A 53 -4.50 -7.68 22.40
CA GLY A 53 -3.82 -6.48 22.88
C GLY A 53 -2.74 -5.96 21.92
N ASN A 54 -1.60 -5.52 22.47
CA ASN A 54 -0.54 -4.84 21.71
C ASN A 54 0.11 -5.73 20.64
N LYS A 55 -0.01 -7.06 20.73
CA LYS A 55 0.49 -7.97 19.69
C LYS A 55 -0.18 -7.74 18.33
N ALA A 56 -1.40 -7.21 18.32
CA ALA A 56 -2.14 -6.89 17.11
C ALA A 56 -1.39 -5.93 16.18
N TYR A 57 -0.58 -5.02 16.72
CA TYR A 57 0.20 -4.06 15.93
C TYR A 57 1.11 -4.76 14.93
N ILE A 58 1.95 -5.67 15.43
CA ILE A 58 2.93 -6.39 14.64
C ILE A 58 2.23 -7.42 13.77
N ILE A 59 1.28 -8.20 14.33
CA ILE A 59 0.63 -9.28 13.57
C ILE A 59 -0.14 -8.73 12.37
N THR A 60 -0.96 -7.70 12.56
CA THR A 60 -1.75 -7.14 11.46
C THR A 60 -0.90 -6.28 10.51
N GLY A 61 0.13 -5.61 11.02
CA GLY A 61 1.09 -4.90 10.17
C GLY A 61 1.89 -5.84 9.25
N LEU A 62 2.34 -6.99 9.77
CA LEU A 62 2.99 -8.01 8.95
C LEU A 62 2.00 -8.66 7.97
N ALA A 63 0.78 -8.96 8.39
CA ALA A 63 -0.25 -9.50 7.52
C ALA A 63 -0.58 -8.55 6.34
N PHE A 64 -0.65 -7.25 6.61
CA PHE A 64 -0.81 -6.21 5.60
C PHE A 64 0.31 -6.26 4.56
N SER A 65 1.57 -6.30 5.01
CA SER A 65 2.72 -6.40 4.11
C SER A 65 2.74 -7.70 3.30
N LEU A 66 2.44 -8.84 3.93
CA LEU A 66 2.37 -10.14 3.25
C LEU A 66 1.30 -10.14 2.16
N HIS A 67 0.15 -9.52 2.40
CA HIS A 67 -0.89 -9.33 1.39
C HIS A 67 -0.35 -8.52 0.20
N HIS A 68 0.36 -7.43 0.47
CA HIS A 68 0.91 -6.55 -0.57
C HIS A 68 2.06 -7.16 -1.37
N MET A 69 2.84 -8.06 -0.77
CA MET A 69 3.92 -8.76 -1.48
C MET A 69 3.41 -9.45 -2.74
N MET A 70 2.16 -9.91 -2.78
CA MET A 70 1.56 -10.54 -3.98
C MET A 70 1.59 -9.65 -5.22
N PHE A 71 1.62 -8.32 -5.06
CA PHE A 71 1.64 -7.39 -6.19
C PHE A 71 3.06 -7.12 -6.72
N TYR A 72 4.09 -7.25 -5.88
CA TYR A 72 5.47 -6.90 -6.23
C TYR A 72 6.49 -8.04 -6.07
N TYR A 73 6.07 -9.28 -5.81
CA TYR A 73 6.93 -10.41 -5.39
C TYR A 73 8.06 -10.81 -6.35
N ASN A 74 8.19 -10.21 -7.52
CA ASN A 74 9.28 -10.46 -8.47
C ASN A 74 9.74 -9.18 -9.18
N TRP A 75 9.55 -8.01 -8.58
CA TRP A 75 9.92 -6.73 -9.19
C TRP A 75 11.37 -6.33 -8.88
N PHE A 76 11.94 -6.93 -7.83
CA PHE A 76 13.18 -6.50 -7.22
C PHE A 76 14.16 -7.64 -7.03
N THR A 77 15.45 -7.31 -6.90
CA THR A 77 16.44 -8.26 -6.39
C THR A 77 16.12 -8.60 -4.93
N LEU A 78 16.51 -9.79 -4.47
CA LEU A 78 16.21 -10.25 -3.12
C LEU A 78 16.58 -9.22 -2.02
N PRO A 79 17.77 -8.58 -2.03
CA PRO A 79 18.09 -7.57 -1.01
C PRO A 79 17.13 -6.38 -1.02
N PHE A 80 16.76 -5.89 -2.21
CA PHE A 80 15.88 -4.73 -2.33
C PHE A 80 14.42 -5.08 -1.99
N PHE A 81 13.98 -6.27 -2.36
CA PHE A 81 12.68 -6.82 -1.95
C PHE A 81 12.51 -6.87 -0.42
N LEU A 82 13.56 -7.30 0.29
CA LEU A 82 13.56 -7.32 1.76
C LEU A 82 13.47 -5.91 2.35
N ILE A 83 14.24 -4.95 1.81
CA ILE A 83 14.18 -3.55 2.25
C ILE A 83 12.77 -2.97 2.08
N VAL A 84 12.17 -3.13 0.90
CA VAL A 84 10.81 -2.64 0.62
C VAL A 84 9.79 -3.30 1.55
N THR A 85 9.89 -4.60 1.77
CA THR A 85 8.95 -5.34 2.63
C THR A 85 9.08 -4.95 4.10
N VAL A 86 10.31 -4.71 4.59
CA VAL A 86 10.52 -4.19 5.96
C VAL A 86 9.98 -2.76 6.08
N GLY A 87 10.22 -1.91 5.09
CA GLY A 87 9.66 -0.55 5.04
C GLY A 87 8.14 -0.54 5.06
N LEU A 88 7.50 -1.39 4.26
CA LEU A 88 6.05 -1.54 4.21
C LEU A 88 5.48 -2.06 5.54
N SER A 89 6.19 -2.97 6.20
CA SER A 89 5.80 -3.49 7.52
C SER A 89 5.91 -2.42 8.60
N ALA A 90 6.98 -1.63 8.58
CA ALA A 90 7.14 -0.50 9.49
C ALA A 90 6.04 0.56 9.26
N TYR A 91 5.73 0.89 8.01
CA TYR A 91 4.61 1.74 7.63
C TYR A 91 3.30 1.20 8.20
N ALA A 92 3.00 -0.09 8.00
CA ALA A 92 1.74 -0.68 8.43
C ALA A 92 1.57 -0.68 9.95
N ILE A 93 2.66 -0.93 10.70
CA ILE A 93 2.70 -0.85 12.17
C ILE A 93 2.50 0.59 12.65
N LEU A 94 3.14 1.57 12.00
CA LEU A 94 2.98 2.99 12.30
C LEU A 94 1.52 3.45 12.08
N MET A 95 0.90 3.01 11.00
CA MET A 95 -0.50 3.34 10.70
C MET A 95 -1.47 2.75 11.73
N ASN A 96 -1.21 1.53 12.20
CA ASN A 96 -1.94 0.95 13.34
C ASN A 96 -1.76 1.79 14.62
N PHE A 97 -0.58 2.35 14.86
CA PHE A 97 -0.33 3.25 15.98
C PHE A 97 -1.10 4.57 15.86
N ILE A 98 -1.08 5.19 14.68
CA ILE A 98 -1.86 6.42 14.41
C ILE A 98 -3.34 6.14 14.65
N PHE A 99 -3.88 5.06 14.09
CA PHE A 99 -5.27 4.66 14.29
C PHE A 99 -5.60 4.41 15.77
N ASP A 100 -4.77 3.67 16.50
CA ASP A 100 -5.02 3.38 17.92
C ASP A 100 -4.92 4.64 18.79
N ARG A 101 -4.07 5.60 18.41
CA ARG A 101 -3.86 6.86 19.13
C ARG A 101 -4.99 7.87 18.93
N TYR A 102 -5.38 8.10 17.68
CA TYR A 102 -6.34 9.15 17.32
C TYR A 102 -7.78 8.62 17.16
N LYS A 103 -7.96 7.30 17.05
CA LYS A 103 -9.26 6.63 16.91
C LYS A 103 -10.07 7.11 15.71
N ASP A 104 -9.37 7.58 14.67
CA ASP A 104 -9.95 8.08 13.45
C ASP A 104 -9.36 7.32 12.24
N LEU A 105 -10.20 7.10 11.21
CA LEU A 105 -9.73 6.54 9.94
C LEU A 105 -9.23 7.62 8.97
N TYR A 106 -9.60 8.88 9.19
CA TYR A 106 -9.33 9.98 8.25
C TYR A 106 -7.84 10.30 8.16
N SER A 107 -7.15 10.41 9.30
CA SER A 107 -5.71 10.65 9.40
C SER A 107 -4.93 9.51 8.76
N CYS A 108 -5.35 8.26 8.99
CA CYS A 108 -4.77 7.10 8.33
C CYS A 108 -5.01 7.17 6.81
N TRP A 109 -6.24 7.38 6.38
CA TRP A 109 -6.58 7.48 4.96
C TRP A 109 -5.81 8.59 4.25
N LEU A 110 -5.67 9.76 4.87
CA LEU A 110 -4.92 10.87 4.29
C LEU A 110 -3.44 10.52 4.10
N VAL A 111 -2.81 9.89 5.09
CA VAL A 111 -1.40 9.44 4.98
C VAL A 111 -1.27 8.38 3.88
N HIS A 112 -2.20 7.44 3.80
CA HIS A 112 -2.22 6.41 2.76
C HIS A 112 -2.40 7.02 1.36
N ALA A 113 -3.39 7.90 1.18
CA ALA A 113 -3.63 8.59 -0.07
C ALA A 113 -2.40 9.38 -0.56
N LEU A 114 -1.63 9.99 0.35
CA LEU A 114 -0.38 10.66 0.00
C LEU A 114 0.71 9.67 -0.45
N ALA A 115 0.83 8.52 0.21
CA ALA A 115 1.75 7.46 -0.20
C ALA A 115 1.38 6.91 -1.59
N ASP A 116 0.09 6.68 -1.84
CA ASP A 116 -0.41 6.24 -3.15
C ASP A 116 -0.21 7.29 -4.23
N THR A 117 -0.36 8.57 -3.90
CA THR A 117 -0.08 9.67 -4.83
C THR A 117 1.38 9.63 -5.28
N ALA A 118 2.31 9.41 -4.35
CA ALA A 118 3.73 9.26 -4.69
C ALA A 118 3.97 8.02 -5.56
N GLN A 119 3.33 6.89 -5.25
CA GLN A 119 3.45 5.65 -6.03
C GLN A 119 2.91 5.82 -7.47
N ILE A 120 1.74 6.44 -7.64
CA ILE A 120 1.17 6.75 -8.95
C ILE A 120 2.06 7.73 -9.72
N GLY A 121 2.61 8.75 -9.06
CA GLY A 121 3.57 9.67 -9.67
C GLY A 121 4.81 8.96 -10.22
N ILE A 122 5.38 8.03 -9.45
CA ILE A 122 6.50 7.18 -9.90
C ILE A 122 6.09 6.32 -11.10
N ALA A 123 4.89 5.75 -11.09
CA ALA A 123 4.38 4.96 -12.21
C ALA A 123 4.24 5.79 -13.50
N ILE A 124 3.71 7.00 -13.42
CA ILE A 124 3.59 7.93 -14.57
C ILE A 124 4.97 8.21 -15.17
N ILE A 125 5.97 8.49 -14.34
CA ILE A 125 7.35 8.79 -14.77
C ILE A 125 7.97 7.56 -15.47
N ILE A 126 7.85 6.38 -14.87
CA ILE A 126 8.45 5.14 -15.40
C ILE A 126 7.78 4.73 -16.72
N LEU A 127 6.49 4.99 -16.88
CA LEU A 127 5.74 4.73 -18.12
C LEU A 127 5.95 5.80 -19.20
N GLY A 128 6.71 6.88 -18.92
CA GLY A 128 6.97 7.95 -19.87
C GLY A 128 5.70 8.73 -20.27
N LEU A 129 4.74 8.86 -19.35
CA LEU A 129 3.46 9.54 -19.61
C LEU A 129 3.51 11.05 -19.31
N ILE A 130 4.64 11.55 -18.77
CA ILE A 130 5.02 12.96 -18.62
C ILE A 130 6.51 13.14 -18.91
#